data_AF-A0A355M5J3-F1
#
_entry.id   AF-A0A355M5J3-F1
#
_cell.length_a   1.000
_cell.length_b   1.000
_cell.length_c   1.000
_cell.angle_alpha   90.00
_cell.angle_beta   90.00
_cell.angle_gamma   90.00
#
_symmetry.space_group_name_H-M   'P 1'
#
loop_
_entity.id
_entity.type
_entity.pdbx_description
1 polymer ?
#
loop_
_entity_poly.entity_id
_entity_poly.type
_entity_poly.pdbx_seq_one_letter_code
_entity_poly.pdbx_strand_id
1 'polypeptide(L)'
;MPIQTIKEVKAVLKESELSFSLRMSKFAKVGEKDAVSFIYEAKKVHFSCFSIPSSSSFEMKLGGRLIVNHAGGVLENSGLCIHRFFNYPMIPGSALKGIAGHAAWLKHQECSDEQEQRKLKEQIIKIFGSFGNETKSENAGTIAFLAAVPAKDDWKLVTDVLTPHGGNDYTNPVPSFFVAVEKGATFKFTLKKTSRAEADDLELAENWLKRGLTENGAGAKTAAGYGWFKEVTNG
;
A
#
# COMPACT_ATOMS: atom_id res chain seq x y z
N MET A 1 -27.30 19.62 -13.84
CA MET A 1 -26.10 18.76 -13.87
C MET A 1 -25.96 18.20 -15.29
N PRO A 2 -24.97 18.62 -16.09
CA PRO A 2 -24.83 18.04 -17.42
C PRO A 2 -24.12 16.68 -17.29
N ILE A 3 -24.83 15.63 -17.74
CA ILE A 3 -24.30 14.27 -17.84
C ILE A 3 -23.35 14.25 -19.04
N GLN A 4 -22.04 14.20 -18.80
CA GLN A 4 -21.05 14.11 -19.87
C GLN A 4 -20.92 12.67 -20.37
N THR A 5 -20.85 12.52 -21.69
CA THR A 5 -20.77 11.21 -22.35
C THR A 5 -19.32 10.80 -22.61
N ILE A 6 -19.06 9.50 -22.74
CA ILE A 6 -17.72 8.90 -22.98
C ILE A 6 -16.97 9.52 -24.18
N LYS A 7 -17.70 10.09 -25.16
CA LYS A 7 -17.11 10.85 -26.28
C LYS A 7 -16.23 12.01 -25.80
N GLU A 8 -16.59 12.63 -24.68
CA GLU A 8 -15.90 13.80 -24.13
C GLU A 8 -14.67 13.42 -23.27
N VAL A 9 -14.54 12.16 -22.87
CA VAL A 9 -13.37 11.64 -22.12
C VAL A 9 -12.28 11.16 -23.08
N LYS A 10 -12.66 10.55 -24.21
CA LYS A 10 -11.73 10.19 -25.30
C LYS A 10 -11.01 11.40 -25.92
N ALA A 11 -11.57 12.60 -25.80
CA ALA A 11 -10.96 13.82 -26.31
C ALA A 11 -9.75 14.29 -25.48
N VAL A 12 -9.56 13.78 -24.26
CA VAL A 12 -8.56 14.26 -23.29
C VAL A 12 -7.41 13.27 -23.08
N LEU A 13 -7.65 11.97 -23.25
CA LEU A 13 -6.66 10.91 -23.02
C LEU A 13 -6.27 10.22 -24.32
N LYS A 14 -4.97 10.02 -24.55
CA LYS A 14 -4.49 9.24 -25.70
C LYS A 14 -4.88 7.78 -25.53
N GLU A 15 -5.24 7.12 -26.61
CA GLU A 15 -5.78 5.74 -26.59
C GLU A 15 -4.81 4.71 -25.98
N SER A 16 -3.51 5.02 -25.97
CA SER A 16 -2.43 4.26 -25.35
C SER A 16 -2.37 4.36 -23.82
N GLU A 17 -3.05 5.34 -23.21
CA GLU A 17 -3.07 5.59 -21.77
C GLU A 17 -4.33 5.03 -21.08
N LEU A 18 -5.26 4.48 -21.88
CA LEU A 18 -6.46 3.82 -21.38
C LEU A 18 -6.10 2.41 -20.89
N SER A 19 -6.42 2.10 -19.64
CA SER A 19 -6.33 0.75 -19.11
C SER A 19 -7.19 -0.22 -19.93
N PHE A 20 -6.82 -1.51 -19.96
CA PHE A 20 -7.56 -2.54 -20.72
C PHE A 20 -9.07 -2.58 -20.35
N SER A 21 -9.40 -2.23 -19.11
CA SER A 21 -10.79 -2.16 -18.62
C SER A 21 -11.60 -1.01 -19.24
N LEU A 22 -10.96 0.12 -19.58
CA LEU A 22 -11.60 1.25 -20.27
C LEU A 22 -11.90 0.95 -21.76
N ARG A 23 -11.45 -0.19 -22.29
CA ARG A 23 -11.87 -0.70 -23.61
C ARG A 23 -13.28 -1.32 -23.57
N MET A 24 -13.86 -1.56 -22.38
CA MET A 24 -15.26 -1.99 -22.20
C MET A 24 -16.21 -0.79 -22.21
N SER A 25 -16.20 -0.04 -23.30
CA SER A 25 -16.81 1.29 -23.45
C SER A 25 -18.35 1.37 -23.39
N LYS A 26 -19.05 0.26 -23.14
CA LYS A 26 -20.53 0.21 -23.18
C LYS A 26 -21.21 0.40 -21.82
N PHE A 27 -20.49 0.36 -20.69
CA PHE A 27 -21.14 0.18 -19.38
C PHE A 27 -20.76 1.19 -18.29
N ALA A 28 -19.92 2.19 -18.57
CA ALA A 28 -19.30 3.06 -17.56
C ALA A 28 -19.90 4.49 -17.51
N LYS A 29 -20.33 4.96 -16.32
CA LYS A 29 -20.52 6.39 -16.00
C LYS A 29 -19.43 6.84 -15.03
N VAL A 30 -18.69 7.88 -15.38
CA VAL A 30 -17.65 8.50 -14.54
C VAL A 30 -18.26 9.70 -13.80
N GLY A 31 -17.93 9.89 -12.52
CA GLY A 31 -18.29 11.09 -11.75
C GLY A 31 -17.62 12.36 -12.26
N GLU A 32 -17.84 13.50 -11.57
CA GLU A 32 -17.39 14.84 -11.98
C GLU A 32 -15.93 14.88 -12.45
N LYS A 33 -15.76 15.26 -13.73
CA LYS A 33 -14.53 15.19 -14.52
C LYS A 33 -13.40 16.04 -13.94
N ASP A 34 -13.76 17.14 -13.31
CA ASP A 34 -12.82 18.15 -12.81
C ASP A 34 -12.02 17.63 -11.61
N ALA A 35 -12.64 16.86 -10.72
CA ALA A 35 -11.98 16.31 -9.53
C ALA A 35 -10.88 15.28 -9.87
N VAL A 36 -11.11 14.45 -10.88
CA VAL A 36 -10.15 13.42 -11.32
C VAL A 36 -8.99 14.05 -12.11
N SER A 37 -9.29 15.04 -12.96
CA SER A 37 -8.27 15.77 -13.72
C SER A 37 -7.31 16.57 -12.82
N PHE A 38 -7.83 17.20 -11.76
CA PHE A 38 -7.02 17.95 -10.80
C PHE A 38 -5.97 17.08 -10.09
N ILE A 39 -6.33 15.85 -9.70
CA ILE A 39 -5.40 14.91 -9.06
C ILE A 39 -4.30 14.46 -10.06
N TYR A 40 -4.65 14.29 -11.33
CA TYR A 40 -3.71 13.87 -12.38
C TYR A 40 -2.74 15.00 -12.77
N GLU A 41 -3.22 16.24 -12.83
CA GLU A 41 -2.44 17.42 -13.23
C GLU A 41 -1.63 18.04 -12.08
N ALA A 42 -1.89 17.65 -10.83
CA ALA A 42 -1.15 18.16 -9.69
C ALA A 42 0.35 17.84 -9.84
N LYS A 43 1.17 18.90 -9.95
CA LYS A 43 2.62 18.78 -10.11
C LYS A 43 3.20 17.89 -9.01
N LYS A 44 3.93 16.86 -9.42
CA LYS A 44 4.77 16.07 -8.52
C LYS A 44 5.81 17.00 -7.90
N VAL A 45 5.75 17.17 -6.59
CA VAL A 45 6.78 17.92 -5.86
C VAL A 45 7.88 16.93 -5.51
N HIS A 46 9.01 17.02 -6.22
CA HIS A 46 10.16 16.17 -5.94
C HIS A 46 10.75 16.52 -4.56
N PHE A 47 10.99 15.52 -3.74
CA PHE A 47 11.70 15.69 -2.47
C PHE A 47 12.82 14.66 -2.35
N SER A 48 14.03 15.13 -2.08
CA SER A 48 15.16 14.25 -1.79
C SER A 48 14.93 13.54 -0.46
N CYS A 49 14.79 12.22 -0.50
CA CYS A 49 14.64 11.44 0.73
C CYS A 49 15.91 11.56 1.59
N PHE A 50 15.79 12.15 2.77
CA PHE A 50 16.92 12.28 3.72
C PHE A 50 17.11 10.98 4.52
N SER A 51 18.36 10.61 4.75
CA SER A 51 18.69 9.45 5.60
C SER A 51 18.49 9.80 7.07
N ILE A 52 17.68 9.01 7.78
CA ILE A 52 17.43 9.24 9.21
C ILE A 52 18.49 8.49 10.01
N PRO A 53 19.15 9.13 11.01
CA PRO A 53 20.08 8.43 11.89
C PRO A 53 19.43 7.23 12.57
N SER A 54 20.17 6.13 12.69
CA SER A 54 19.70 4.86 13.29
C SER A 54 18.46 4.25 12.62
N SER A 55 18.33 4.47 11.30
CA SER A 55 17.31 3.82 10.47
C SER A 55 17.93 2.83 9.49
N SER A 56 17.17 1.79 9.14
CA SER A 56 17.39 0.98 7.94
C SER A 56 16.35 1.38 6.92
N SER A 57 16.75 1.41 5.65
CA SER A 57 15.82 1.63 4.56
C SER A 57 16.13 0.72 3.39
N PHE A 58 15.08 0.20 2.77
CA PHE A 58 15.17 -0.63 1.58
C PHE A 58 14.11 -0.20 0.57
N GLU A 59 14.35 -0.50 -0.71
CA GLU A 59 13.45 -0.18 -1.81
C GLU A 59 12.81 -1.46 -2.34
N MET A 60 11.52 -1.40 -2.66
CA MET A 60 10.81 -2.48 -3.36
C MET A 60 9.98 -1.90 -4.50
N LYS A 61 9.84 -2.69 -5.57
CA LYS A 61 9.05 -2.34 -6.74
C LYS A 61 7.65 -2.91 -6.63
N LEU A 62 6.67 -2.09 -6.93
CA LEU A 62 5.27 -2.50 -6.92
C LEU A 62 4.99 -3.46 -8.10
N GLY A 63 4.59 -4.70 -7.79
CA GLY A 63 4.31 -5.76 -8.77
C GLY A 63 2.89 -5.73 -9.33
N GLY A 64 1.90 -5.42 -8.50
CA GLY A 64 0.50 -5.21 -8.87
C GLY A 64 0.02 -3.81 -8.47
N ARG A 65 -1.05 -3.28 -9.05
CA ARG A 65 -1.55 -1.94 -8.70
C ARG A 65 -1.79 -1.82 -7.20
N LEU A 66 -1.55 -0.66 -6.59
CA LEU A 66 -1.72 -0.47 -5.15
C LEU A 66 -2.93 0.39 -4.87
N ILE A 67 -3.79 -0.09 -3.97
CA ILE A 67 -4.92 0.67 -3.42
C ILE A 67 -4.67 0.81 -1.93
N VAL A 68 -4.48 2.01 -1.42
CA VAL A 68 -4.32 2.25 0.02
C VAL A 68 -5.49 3.07 0.50
N ASN A 69 -6.17 2.68 1.59
CA ASN A 69 -7.30 3.43 2.15
C ASN A 69 -8.57 3.43 1.28
N HIS A 70 -8.87 2.33 0.58
CA HIS A 70 -10.06 2.19 -0.28
C HIS A 70 -11.41 2.40 0.42
N ALA A 71 -11.44 2.26 1.75
CA ALA A 71 -12.62 2.49 2.57
C ALA A 71 -12.81 3.97 2.98
N GLY A 72 -11.84 4.84 2.70
CA GLY A 72 -11.95 6.28 2.94
C GLY A 72 -12.97 6.92 1.99
N GLY A 73 -13.71 7.91 2.48
CA GLY A 73 -14.70 8.61 1.67
C GLY A 73 -14.07 9.42 0.53
N VAL A 74 -14.90 9.89 -0.41
CA VAL A 74 -14.46 10.78 -1.51
C VAL A 74 -13.76 12.03 -0.99
N LEU A 75 -14.21 12.54 0.17
CA LEU A 75 -13.65 13.69 0.88
C LEU A 75 -12.26 13.42 1.52
N GLU A 76 -11.94 12.16 1.77
CA GLU A 76 -10.75 11.73 2.51
C GLU A 76 -9.73 11.12 1.54
N ASN A 77 -9.11 11.99 0.74
CA ASN A 77 -8.10 11.62 -0.26
C ASN A 77 -8.62 10.63 -1.34
N SER A 78 -9.93 10.62 -1.60
CA SER A 78 -10.58 9.83 -2.65
C SER A 78 -10.25 8.33 -2.63
N GLY A 79 -10.13 7.76 -1.43
CA GLY A 79 -9.83 6.34 -1.26
C GLY A 79 -8.36 5.95 -1.51
N LEU A 80 -7.46 6.94 -1.54
CA LEU A 80 -6.00 6.78 -1.56
C LEU A 80 -5.37 7.36 -0.29
N CYS A 81 -4.24 6.83 0.16
CA CYS A 81 -3.43 7.51 1.17
C CYS A 81 -2.40 8.40 0.46
N ILE A 82 -2.69 9.70 0.38
CA ILE A 82 -1.86 10.70 -0.31
C ILE A 82 -1.27 11.66 0.72
N HIS A 83 -0.01 12.05 0.53
CA HIS A 83 0.61 13.07 1.37
C HIS A 83 0.03 14.46 1.07
N ARG A 84 -0.63 15.07 2.07
CA ARG A 84 -1.40 16.33 1.92
C ARG A 84 -0.65 17.49 1.26
N PHE A 85 0.66 17.62 1.50
CA PHE A 85 1.46 18.73 0.97
C PHE A 85 2.26 18.40 -0.29
N PHE A 86 2.48 17.11 -0.58
CA PHE A 86 3.43 16.69 -1.62
C PHE A 86 2.78 15.84 -2.71
N ASN A 87 1.52 15.46 -2.50
CA ASN A 87 0.68 14.73 -3.45
C ASN A 87 1.21 13.38 -3.93
N TYR A 88 2.21 12.81 -3.29
CA TYR A 88 2.63 11.44 -3.56
C TYR A 88 1.76 10.42 -2.79
N PRO A 89 1.52 9.23 -3.37
CA PRO A 89 0.88 8.13 -2.65
C PRO A 89 1.83 7.58 -1.58
N MET A 90 1.32 7.23 -0.41
CA MET A 90 2.09 6.68 0.69
C MET A 90 1.40 5.48 1.33
N ILE A 91 2.16 4.61 1.99
CA ILE A 91 1.63 3.53 2.82
C ILE A 91 1.86 3.92 4.28
N PRO A 92 0.82 4.06 5.12
CA PRO A 92 0.98 4.42 6.52
C PRO A 92 1.89 3.44 7.27
N GLY A 93 2.72 3.97 8.18
CA GLY A 93 3.59 3.15 9.02
C GLY A 93 2.83 2.12 9.87
N SER A 94 1.60 2.44 10.28
CA SER A 94 0.72 1.49 10.98
C SER A 94 0.32 0.29 10.12
N ALA A 95 0.06 0.50 8.82
CA ALA A 95 -0.23 -0.56 7.88
C ALA A 95 1.00 -1.46 7.68
N LEU A 96 2.19 -0.86 7.54
CA LEU A 96 3.46 -1.61 7.44
C LEU A 96 3.74 -2.42 8.71
N LYS A 97 3.53 -1.84 9.89
CA LYS A 97 3.64 -2.53 11.17
C LYS A 97 2.70 -3.74 11.22
N GLY A 98 1.46 -3.59 10.76
CA GLY A 98 0.49 -4.69 10.68
C GLY A 98 0.91 -5.81 9.72
N ILE A 99 1.41 -5.45 8.53
CA ILE A 99 1.90 -6.41 7.53
C ILE A 99 3.09 -7.21 8.08
N ALA A 100 4.08 -6.52 8.65
CA ALA A 100 5.25 -7.17 9.24
C ALA A 100 4.85 -8.05 10.44
N GLY A 101 3.95 -7.57 11.29
CA GLY A 101 3.44 -8.34 12.44
C GLY A 101 2.72 -9.62 12.00
N HIS A 102 1.88 -9.53 10.97
CA HIS A 102 1.21 -10.70 10.39
C HIS A 102 2.20 -11.72 9.85
N ALA A 103 3.20 -11.28 9.07
CA ALA A 103 4.24 -12.17 8.55
C ALA A 103 5.08 -12.83 9.66
N ALA A 104 5.34 -12.10 10.74
CA ALA A 104 6.06 -12.65 11.90
C ALA A 104 5.25 -13.74 12.61
N TRP A 105 3.95 -13.53 12.80
CA TRP A 105 3.05 -14.53 13.40
C TRP A 105 2.85 -15.75 12.50
N LEU A 106 2.79 -15.58 11.18
CA LEU A 106 2.80 -16.70 10.23
C LEU A 106 4.07 -17.54 10.39
N LYS A 107 5.25 -16.90 10.46
CA LYS A 107 6.52 -17.60 10.71
C LYS A 107 6.51 -18.39 12.02
N HIS A 108 5.94 -17.81 13.08
CA HIS A 108 5.78 -18.50 14.36
C HIS A 108 4.85 -19.74 14.26
N GLN A 109 3.80 -19.69 13.44
CA GLN A 109 2.89 -20.83 13.24
C GLN A 109 3.49 -21.92 12.34
N GLU A 110 4.33 -21.55 11.38
CA GLU A 110 5.04 -22.49 10.50
C GLU A 110 6.17 -23.24 11.22
N CYS A 111 6.69 -22.69 12.31
CA CYS A 111 7.78 -23.28 13.08
C CYS A 111 7.30 -24.49 13.87
N SER A 112 7.91 -25.67 13.64
CA SER A 112 7.60 -26.91 14.37
C SER A 112 8.42 -27.10 15.66
N ASP A 113 9.54 -26.40 15.82
CA ASP A 113 10.38 -26.47 17.01
C ASP A 113 9.83 -25.54 18.11
N GLU A 114 9.51 -26.12 19.27
CA GLU A 114 8.98 -25.39 20.44
C GLU A 114 9.96 -24.33 20.99
N GLN A 115 11.27 -24.60 20.96
CA GLN A 115 12.27 -23.67 21.46
C GLN A 115 12.36 -22.43 20.57
N GLU A 116 12.41 -22.63 19.25
CA GLU A 116 12.44 -21.54 18.28
C GLU A 116 11.11 -20.79 18.25
N GLN A 117 9.98 -21.48 18.39
CA GLN A 117 8.67 -20.86 18.48
C GLN A 117 8.57 -19.90 19.68
N ARG A 118 9.04 -20.33 20.86
CA ARG A 118 9.11 -19.48 22.05
C ARG A 118 9.98 -18.25 21.83
N LYS A 119 11.17 -18.43 21.23
CA LYS A 119 12.09 -17.33 20.91
C LYS A 119 11.46 -16.34 19.94
N LEU A 120 10.80 -16.81 18.87
CA LEU A 120 10.09 -15.97 17.91
C LEU A 120 8.99 -15.16 18.59
N LYS A 121 8.21 -15.78 19.50
CA LYS A 121 7.18 -15.07 20.27
C LYS A 121 7.76 -13.92 21.10
N GLU A 122 8.87 -14.17 21.79
CA GLU A 122 9.58 -13.15 22.57
C GLU A 122 10.09 -12.00 21.67
N GLN A 123 10.66 -12.32 20.50
CA GLN A 123 11.10 -11.34 19.51
C GLN A 123 9.95 -10.51 18.94
N ILE A 124 8.81 -11.13 18.61
CA ILE A 124 7.61 -10.46 18.11
C ILE A 124 7.10 -9.46 19.15
N ILE A 125 6.98 -9.89 20.41
CA ILE A 125 6.54 -9.02 21.51
C ILE A 125 7.51 -7.85 21.71
N LYS A 126 8.83 -8.10 21.66
CA LYS A 126 9.85 -7.05 21.76
C LYS A 126 9.73 -6.00 20.65
N ILE A 127 9.63 -6.44 19.39
CA ILE A 127 9.64 -5.56 18.21
C ILE A 127 8.33 -4.76 18.10
N PHE A 128 7.18 -5.41 18.25
CA PHE A 128 5.88 -4.78 18.04
C PHE A 128 5.28 -4.16 19.31
N GLY A 129 5.73 -4.60 20.48
CA GLY A 129 5.18 -4.27 21.78
C GLY A 129 4.03 -5.22 22.18
N SER A 130 3.67 -5.18 23.46
CA SER A 130 2.50 -5.86 24.01
C SER A 130 1.57 -4.87 24.70
N PHE A 131 0.27 -5.13 24.58
CA PHE A 131 -0.79 -4.38 25.25
C PHE A 131 -1.86 -5.36 25.74
N GLY A 132 -2.24 -5.30 27.02
CA GLY A 132 -3.30 -6.13 27.61
C GLY A 132 -2.84 -7.30 28.51
N ASN A 133 -3.84 -7.98 29.08
CA ASN A 133 -3.73 -8.91 30.23
C ASN A 133 -2.85 -10.16 30.03
N GLU A 134 -2.37 -10.47 28.82
CA GLU A 134 -1.55 -11.66 28.56
C GLU A 134 -0.10 -11.52 29.01
N THR A 135 0.38 -10.28 29.19
CA THR A 135 1.70 -9.98 29.74
C THR A 135 1.54 -9.04 30.93
N LYS A 136 2.15 -9.38 32.09
CA LYS A 136 2.12 -8.54 33.31
C LYS A 136 2.69 -7.12 33.15
N SER A 137 3.26 -6.79 31.99
CA SER A 137 3.90 -5.52 31.70
C SER A 137 3.50 -5.07 30.30
N GLU A 138 2.94 -3.86 30.22
CA GLU A 138 2.74 -3.16 28.96
C GLU A 138 4.09 -2.66 28.46
N ASN A 139 4.44 -2.99 27.21
CA ASN A 139 5.72 -2.62 26.64
C ASN A 139 5.52 -2.03 25.25
N ALA A 140 6.02 -0.82 25.05
CA ALA A 140 6.13 -0.25 23.71
C ALA A 140 7.12 -1.07 22.88
N GLY A 141 6.86 -1.24 21.58
CA GLY A 141 7.77 -1.93 20.65
C GLY A 141 9.12 -1.23 20.50
N THR A 142 10.14 -1.98 20.09
CA THR A 142 11.50 -1.46 19.91
C THR A 142 11.73 -0.83 18.53
N ILE A 143 10.90 -1.12 17.52
CA ILE A 143 11.06 -0.61 16.15
C ILE A 143 9.89 0.30 15.74
N ALA A 144 10.22 1.46 15.18
CA ALA A 144 9.26 2.38 14.58
C ALA A 144 9.19 2.17 13.06
N PHE A 145 7.98 1.89 12.58
CA PHE A 145 7.68 1.74 11.16
C PHE A 145 7.25 3.11 10.61
N LEU A 146 8.10 3.73 9.78
CA LEU A 146 7.76 5.00 9.13
C LEU A 146 6.91 4.74 7.89
N ALA A 147 6.16 5.75 7.46
CA ALA A 147 5.36 5.61 6.25
C ALA A 147 6.27 5.36 5.03
N ALA A 148 5.87 4.40 4.19
CA ALA A 148 6.56 4.18 2.92
C ALA A 148 6.12 5.24 1.92
N VAL A 149 7.10 5.79 1.21
CA VAL A 149 6.93 6.86 0.24
C VAL A 149 7.60 6.46 -1.07
N PRO A 150 7.26 7.06 -2.22
CA PRO A 150 7.93 6.72 -3.47
C PRO A 150 9.41 7.09 -3.38
N ALA A 151 10.28 6.16 -3.80
CA ALA A 151 11.72 6.38 -3.85
C ALA A 151 12.13 7.25 -5.06
N LYS A 152 11.31 7.22 -6.11
CA LYS A 152 11.52 7.85 -7.41
C LYS A 152 10.21 8.47 -7.89
N ASP A 153 10.28 9.33 -8.91
CA ASP A 153 9.10 9.94 -9.53
C ASP A 153 8.39 9.03 -10.56
N ASP A 154 8.63 7.72 -10.50
CA ASP A 154 8.11 6.72 -11.43
C ASP A 154 6.68 6.26 -11.12
N TRP A 155 6.12 6.67 -9.98
CA TRP A 155 4.74 6.40 -9.61
C TRP A 155 3.75 7.17 -10.49
N LYS A 156 2.59 6.56 -10.78
CA LYS A 156 1.49 7.19 -11.52
C LYS A 156 0.18 6.80 -10.88
N LEU A 157 -0.78 7.72 -10.88
CA LEU A 157 -2.15 7.42 -10.49
C LEU A 157 -2.95 7.03 -11.73
N VAL A 158 -3.71 5.95 -11.62
CA VAL A 158 -4.55 5.41 -12.69
C VAL A 158 -5.95 5.15 -12.16
N THR A 159 -6.95 5.30 -13.02
CA THR A 159 -8.31 4.90 -12.71
C THR A 159 -8.50 3.42 -13.03
N ASP A 160 -9.08 2.70 -12.07
CA ASP A 160 -9.50 1.31 -12.24
C ASP A 160 -10.99 1.17 -11.89
N VAL A 161 -11.56 0.01 -12.21
CA VAL A 161 -13.00 -0.22 -12.07
C VAL A 161 -13.28 -1.55 -11.40
N LEU A 162 -14.24 -1.52 -10.49
CA LEU A 162 -14.83 -2.68 -9.86
C LEU A 162 -16.26 -2.82 -10.32
N THR A 163 -16.60 -4.02 -10.74
CA THR A 163 -17.95 -4.36 -11.16
C THR A 163 -18.46 -5.35 -10.12
N PRO A 164 -19.16 -4.90 -9.07
CA PRO A 164 -19.65 -5.82 -8.04
C PRO A 164 -20.66 -6.79 -8.66
N HIS A 165 -20.46 -8.08 -8.40
CA HIS A 165 -21.43 -9.12 -8.73
C HIS A 165 -22.51 -9.12 -7.64
N GLY A 166 -23.75 -8.79 -8.01
CA GLY A 166 -24.91 -9.10 -7.16
C GLY A 166 -25.23 -10.61 -7.23
N GLY A 167 -26.12 -11.09 -6.37
CA GLY A 167 -26.51 -12.52 -6.29
C GLY A 167 -27.08 -13.15 -7.58
N ASN A 168 -27.21 -12.38 -8.66
CA ASN A 168 -27.33 -12.93 -10.01
C ASN A 168 -26.30 -12.25 -10.95
N ASP A 169 -25.62 -13.05 -11.77
CA ASP A 169 -24.59 -12.59 -12.71
C ASP A 169 -25.15 -11.97 -14.00
N TYR A 170 -26.49 -11.85 -14.10
CA TYR A 170 -27.20 -11.42 -15.31
C TYR A 170 -27.79 -10.02 -15.20
N THR A 171 -27.62 -9.32 -14.07
CA THR A 171 -28.12 -7.95 -13.90
C THR A 171 -27.06 -6.91 -14.25
N ASN A 172 -27.52 -5.84 -14.90
CA ASN A 172 -26.73 -4.72 -15.40
C ASN A 172 -25.81 -4.16 -14.29
N PRO A 173 -24.51 -4.48 -14.30
CA PRO A 173 -23.68 -4.19 -13.15
C PRO A 173 -23.36 -2.69 -13.12
N VAL A 174 -23.36 -2.10 -11.93
CA VAL A 174 -23.03 -0.68 -11.73
C VAL A 174 -21.53 -0.56 -11.49
N PRO A 175 -20.73 -0.07 -12.45
CA PRO A 175 -19.29 -0.01 -12.26
C PRO A 175 -18.92 1.07 -11.24
N SER A 176 -18.05 0.71 -10.30
CA SER A 176 -17.47 1.58 -9.29
C SER A 176 -16.04 1.91 -9.67
N PHE A 177 -15.79 3.18 -10.02
CA PHE A 177 -14.46 3.68 -10.35
C PHE A 177 -13.71 4.10 -9.08
N PHE A 178 -12.41 3.82 -9.06
CA PHE A 178 -11.52 4.22 -7.98
C PHE A 178 -10.12 4.49 -8.53
N VAL A 179 -9.31 5.19 -7.75
CA VAL A 179 -7.93 5.51 -8.10
C VAL A 179 -6.99 4.49 -7.48
N ALA A 180 -5.97 4.07 -8.23
CA ALA A 180 -4.91 3.19 -7.79
C ALA A 180 -3.54 3.75 -8.20
N VAL A 181 -2.49 3.36 -7.48
CA VAL A 181 -1.12 3.58 -7.94
C VAL A 181 -0.78 2.49 -8.95
N GLU A 182 -0.29 2.90 -10.13
CA GLU A 182 0.10 1.99 -11.19
C GLU A 182 1.29 1.12 -10.77
N LYS A 183 1.30 -0.13 -11.25
CA LYS A 183 2.40 -1.06 -11.00
C LYS A 183 3.72 -0.50 -11.55
N GLY A 184 4.82 -0.96 -10.98
CA GLY A 184 6.17 -0.58 -11.38
C GLY A 184 6.75 0.60 -10.61
N ALA A 185 5.95 1.33 -9.83
CA ALA A 185 6.43 2.36 -8.91
C ALA A 185 7.41 1.78 -7.88
N THR A 186 8.50 2.48 -7.57
CA THR A 186 9.42 2.09 -6.49
C THR A 186 9.07 2.81 -5.21
N PHE A 187 8.87 2.07 -4.12
CA PHE A 187 8.65 2.62 -2.78
C PHE A 187 9.86 2.36 -1.89
N LYS A 188 10.19 3.35 -1.07
CA LYS A 188 11.19 3.26 -0.01
C LYS A 188 10.49 3.00 1.32
N PHE A 189 10.92 1.95 2.00
CA PHE A 189 10.47 1.54 3.31
C PHE A 189 11.56 1.91 4.31
N THR A 190 11.19 2.56 5.41
CA THR A 190 12.15 3.01 6.43
C THR A 190 11.72 2.54 7.81
N LEU A 191 12.61 1.83 8.50
CA LEU A 191 12.45 1.37 9.87
C LEU A 191 13.46 2.08 10.76
N LYS A 192 13.04 2.54 11.93
CA LYS A 192 13.91 3.26 12.87
C LYS A 192 13.98 2.54 14.20
N LYS A 193 15.20 2.40 14.73
CA LYS A 193 15.43 1.89 16.08
C LYS A 193 14.99 2.89 17.14
N THR A 194 14.32 2.40 18.18
CA THR A 194 14.22 3.12 19.46
C THR A 194 15.51 2.93 20.26
N SER A 195 15.68 3.67 21.36
CA SER A 195 16.84 3.53 22.25
C SER A 195 16.98 2.15 22.89
N ARG A 196 15.91 1.34 22.90
CA ARG A 196 15.88 -0.02 23.46
C ARG A 196 16.12 -1.12 22.41
N ALA A 197 16.26 -0.75 21.14
CA ALA A 197 16.40 -1.71 20.05
C ALA A 197 17.86 -2.11 19.82
N GLU A 198 18.07 -3.40 19.62
CA GLU A 198 19.35 -3.95 19.18
C GLU A 198 19.47 -3.88 17.64
N ALA A 199 20.64 -4.20 17.08
CA ALA A 199 20.83 -4.24 15.63
C ALA A 199 19.97 -5.36 15.00
N ASP A 200 19.97 -6.54 15.62
CA ASP A 200 19.25 -7.72 15.17
C ASP A 200 17.72 -7.50 15.13
N ASP A 201 17.18 -6.69 16.06
CA ASP A 201 15.75 -6.34 16.08
C ASP A 201 15.33 -5.63 14.79
N LEU A 202 16.18 -4.76 14.26
CA LEU A 202 15.91 -3.98 13.05
C LEU A 202 15.95 -4.88 11.81
N GLU A 203 16.93 -5.79 11.74
CA GLU A 203 17.06 -6.74 10.65
C GLU A 203 15.89 -7.74 10.62
N LEU A 204 15.48 -8.25 11.78
CA LEU A 204 14.30 -9.11 11.88
C LEU A 204 13.03 -8.40 11.42
N ALA A 205 12.80 -7.16 11.88
CA ALA A 205 11.65 -6.36 11.47
C ALA A 205 11.65 -6.07 9.95
N GLU A 206 12.82 -5.78 9.37
CA GLU A 206 12.99 -5.61 7.93
C GLU A 206 12.63 -6.88 7.17
N ASN A 207 13.16 -8.03 7.59
CA ASN A 207 12.90 -9.32 6.94
C ASN A 207 11.42 -9.72 7.01
N TRP A 208 10.76 -9.53 8.16
CA TRP A 208 9.32 -9.77 8.28
C TRP A 208 8.51 -8.82 7.41
N LEU A 209 8.90 -7.54 7.32
CA LEU A 209 8.22 -6.59 6.44
C LEU A 209 8.38 -6.96 4.97
N LYS A 210 9.59 -7.29 4.51
CA LYS A 210 9.84 -7.76 3.14
C LYS A 210 8.98 -8.98 2.82
N ARG A 211 9.00 -9.99 3.70
CA ARG A 211 8.18 -11.20 3.56
C ARG A 211 6.69 -10.87 3.44
N GLY A 212 6.14 -10.05 4.34
CA GLY A 212 4.74 -9.67 4.29
C GLY A 212 4.37 -8.89 3.02
N LEU A 213 5.25 -8.00 2.55
CA LEU A 213 5.05 -7.26 1.30
C LEU A 213 5.09 -8.17 0.05
N THR A 214 5.89 -9.23 0.06
CA THR A 214 5.98 -10.20 -1.03
C THR A 214 4.92 -11.30 -0.99
N GLU A 215 4.42 -11.69 0.19
CA GLU A 215 3.51 -12.84 0.37
C GLU A 215 2.06 -12.45 0.67
N ASN A 216 1.81 -11.28 1.26
CA ASN A 216 0.47 -10.81 1.62
C ASN A 216 0.05 -9.55 0.85
N GLY A 217 1.03 -8.75 0.40
CA GLY A 217 0.82 -7.45 -0.22
C GLY A 217 0.41 -6.37 0.79
N ALA A 218 0.27 -5.14 0.29
CA ALA A 218 -0.13 -3.97 1.07
C ALA A 218 -1.43 -3.34 0.56
N GLY A 219 -2.20 -2.76 1.47
CA GLY A 219 -3.43 -2.03 1.10
C GLY A 219 -4.63 -2.94 0.92
N ALA A 220 -5.56 -2.54 0.06
CA ALA A 220 -6.84 -3.21 -0.14
C ALA A 220 -6.79 -4.19 -1.31
N LYS A 221 -7.66 -5.21 -1.25
CA LYS A 221 -7.90 -6.20 -2.33
C LYS A 221 -6.65 -6.98 -2.74
N THR A 222 -5.79 -7.31 -1.77
CA THR A 222 -4.57 -8.09 -2.01
C THR A 222 -4.85 -9.45 -2.61
N ALA A 223 -5.94 -10.11 -2.22
CA ALA A 223 -6.40 -11.38 -2.81
C ALA A 223 -6.73 -11.28 -4.31
N ALA A 224 -7.08 -10.09 -4.82
CA ALA A 224 -7.33 -9.84 -6.25
C ALA A 224 -6.05 -9.42 -7.01
N GLY A 225 -4.87 -9.49 -6.38
CA GLY A 225 -3.59 -9.18 -7.00
C GLY A 225 -3.10 -7.73 -6.82
N TYR A 226 -3.78 -6.92 -5.98
CA TYR A 226 -3.34 -5.56 -5.68
C TYR A 226 -2.27 -5.52 -4.59
N GLY A 227 -1.35 -4.55 -4.66
CA GLY A 227 -0.47 -4.20 -3.55
C GLY A 227 0.70 -5.14 -3.29
N TRP A 228 0.97 -6.09 -4.18
CA TRP A 228 2.11 -7.00 -4.07
C TRP A 228 3.41 -6.30 -4.45
N PHE A 229 4.47 -6.51 -3.69
CA PHE A 229 5.81 -5.95 -3.96
C PHE A 229 6.79 -7.03 -4.39
N LYS A 230 7.86 -6.59 -5.06
CA LYS A 230 9.00 -7.41 -5.47
C LYS A 230 10.27 -6.66 -5.13
N GLU A 231 11.32 -7.40 -4.77
CA GLU A 231 12.63 -6.79 -4.56
C GLU A 231 13.15 -6.15 -5.83
N VAL A 232 13.87 -5.02 -5.70
CA VAL A 232 14.54 -4.38 -6.81
C VAL A 232 15.78 -5.20 -7.14
N THR A 233 15.69 -6.05 -8.17
CA THR A 233 16.86 -6.74 -8.72
C THR A 233 17.69 -5.71 -9.48
N ASN A 234 18.90 -5.44 -9.01
CA ASN A 234 19.90 -4.70 -9.78
C ASN A 234 20.34 -5.63 -10.93
N GLY A 235 19.77 -5.43 -12.11
CA GLY A 235 20.22 -6.05 -13.36
C GLY A 235 21.47 -5.38 -13.89
#